data_AF-A0A950T379-F1
#
_entry.id   AF-A0A950T379-F1
#
_cell.length_a   1.000
_cell.length_b   1.000
_cell.length_c   1.000
_cell.angle_alpha   90.00
_cell.angle_beta   90.00
_cell.angle_gamma   90.00
#
_symmetry.space_group_name_H-M   'P 1'
#
loop_
_entity.id
_entity.type
_entity.pdbx_description
1 polymer ?
#
loop_
_entity_poly.entity_id
_entity_poly.type
_entity_poly.pdbx_seq_one_letter_code
_entity_poly.pdbx_strand_id
1 'polypeptide(L)'
;MSDFQLYLPEVADVPEPALEEVFATARRMALQEPQRGVVVITPGRLCVLLAGPPPGSQPEENVAEMRSMIPGPVPQNITVIAFNDIIRPHRDSFEIAAQTIPFFGYLLGMAYVGHAVTIFEGSASALALGCRDADVIIHDEEMMPLLPDGWQQLISQTTRHSRILIFGQGGKLSVLVRTS
;
A
#
# COMPACT_ATOMS: atom_id res chain seq x y z
N MET A 1 -22.72 3.39 -13.98
CA MET A 1 -21.57 2.96 -13.17
C MET A 1 -20.75 2.06 -14.08
N SER A 2 -19.47 2.37 -14.29
CA SER A 2 -18.58 1.54 -15.11
C SER A 2 -18.47 0.17 -14.47
N ASP A 3 -18.66 -0.91 -15.24
CA ASP A 3 -18.33 -2.29 -14.84
C ASP A 3 -16.80 -2.43 -14.72
N PHE A 4 -16.22 -1.82 -13.69
CA PHE A 4 -14.82 -2.02 -13.37
C PHE A 4 -14.69 -3.34 -12.63
N GLN A 5 -14.15 -4.36 -13.31
CA GLN A 5 -13.86 -5.66 -12.72
C GLN A 5 -12.42 -5.65 -12.20
N LEU A 6 -12.24 -5.89 -10.90
CA LEU A 6 -10.93 -6.11 -10.31
C LEU A 6 -10.31 -7.41 -10.83
N TYR A 7 -9.00 -7.38 -11.05
CA TYR A 7 -8.19 -8.52 -11.47
C TYR A 7 -6.80 -8.39 -10.86
N LEU A 8 -6.07 -9.51 -10.74
CA LEU A 8 -4.66 -9.49 -10.42
C LEU A 8 -3.88 -9.23 -11.72
N PRO A 9 -3.15 -8.11 -11.86
CA PRO A 9 -2.46 -7.79 -13.11
C PRO A 9 -1.35 -8.78 -13.44
N GLU A 10 -1.09 -8.97 -14.73
CA GLU A 10 0.12 -9.64 -15.17
C GLU A 10 1.33 -8.75 -14.82
N VAL A 11 2.26 -9.33 -14.07
CA VAL A 11 3.44 -8.63 -13.57
C VAL A 11 4.66 -8.97 -14.41
N ALA A 12 5.55 -8.00 -14.59
CA ALA A 12 6.81 -8.25 -15.26
C ALA A 12 7.63 -9.28 -14.46
N ASP A 13 8.10 -10.30 -15.16
CA ASP A 13 9.02 -11.30 -14.63
C ASP A 13 10.41 -10.68 -14.54
N VAL A 14 10.88 -10.49 -13.31
CA VAL A 14 12.19 -9.91 -13.01
C VAL A 14 12.88 -10.80 -11.97
N PRO A 15 14.21 -10.94 -12.03
CA PRO A 15 14.95 -11.69 -11.03
C PRO A 15 14.70 -11.15 -9.61
N GLU A 16 14.68 -12.04 -8.62
CA GLU A 16 14.42 -11.69 -7.21
C GLU A 16 15.30 -10.52 -6.70
N PRO A 17 16.63 -10.46 -6.96
CA PRO A 17 17.44 -9.33 -6.51
C PRO A 17 17.02 -7.97 -7.10
N ALA A 18 16.52 -7.97 -8.35
CA ALA A 18 16.00 -6.76 -8.96
C ALA A 18 14.66 -6.35 -8.32
N LEU A 19 13.82 -7.32 -7.98
CA LEU A 19 12.55 -7.07 -7.29
C LEU A 19 12.78 -6.55 -5.86
N GLU A 20 13.78 -7.08 -5.16
CA GLU A 20 14.20 -6.56 -3.84
C GLU A 20 14.59 -5.08 -3.92
N GLU A 21 15.37 -4.69 -4.92
CA GLU A 21 15.77 -3.29 -5.12
C GLU A 21 14.57 -2.39 -5.47
N VAL A 22 13.58 -2.91 -6.21
CA VAL A 22 12.32 -2.18 -6.48
C VAL A 22 11.60 -1.86 -5.17
N PHE A 23 11.43 -2.84 -4.28
CA PHE A 23 10.79 -2.61 -2.98
C PHE A 23 11.61 -1.68 -2.07
N ALA A 24 12.94 -1.83 -2.06
CA ALA A 24 13.82 -0.94 -1.31
C ALA A 24 13.73 0.51 -1.83
N THR A 25 13.69 0.70 -3.15
CA THR A 25 13.49 1.99 -3.79
C THR A 25 12.14 2.60 -3.44
N ALA A 26 11.06 1.81 -3.50
CA ALA A 26 9.72 2.29 -3.15
C ALA A 26 9.64 2.81 -1.71
N ARG A 27 10.21 2.07 -0.74
CA ARG A 27 10.27 2.51 0.67
C ARG A 27 11.07 3.80 0.84
N ARG A 28 12.22 3.94 0.16
CA ARG A 28 13.01 5.19 0.17
C ARG A 28 12.24 6.36 -0.43
N MET A 29 11.55 6.14 -1.54
CA MET A 29 10.71 7.16 -2.20
C MET A 29 9.56 7.62 -1.30
N ALA A 30 8.91 6.69 -0.57
CA ALA A 30 7.79 7.01 0.32
C ALA A 30 8.18 7.91 1.51
N LEU A 31 9.48 7.97 1.84
CA LEU A 31 10.03 8.80 2.91
C LEU A 31 10.54 10.16 2.41
N GLN A 32 10.40 10.48 1.12
CA GLN A 32 10.92 11.74 0.58
C GLN A 32 10.18 12.97 1.14
N GLU A 33 10.96 13.96 1.53
CA GLU A 33 10.53 15.27 2.02
C GLU A 33 10.80 16.36 0.98
N PRO A 34 10.11 17.52 1.03
CA PRO A 34 9.14 17.93 2.06
C PRO A 34 7.74 17.33 1.89
N GLN A 35 7.39 16.86 0.69
CA GLN A 35 6.04 16.41 0.38
C GLN A 35 6.01 14.89 0.26
N ARG A 36 5.51 14.24 1.32
CA ARG A 36 5.33 12.79 1.38
C ARG A 36 4.14 12.35 0.53
N GLY A 37 4.11 11.07 0.21
CA GLY A 37 3.05 10.49 -0.60
C GLY A 37 3.03 8.97 -0.50
N VAL A 38 2.21 8.39 -1.37
CA VAL A 38 2.07 6.94 -1.48
C VAL A 38 2.86 6.49 -2.70
N VAL A 39 3.68 5.46 -2.56
CA VAL A 39 4.41 4.88 -3.70
C VAL A 39 3.70 3.64 -4.18
N VAL A 40 3.30 3.63 -5.45
CA VAL A 40 2.72 2.46 -6.10
C VAL A 40 3.80 1.77 -6.93
N ILE A 41 4.05 0.50 -6.65
CA ILE A 41 4.85 -0.38 -7.49
C ILE A 41 3.91 -0.96 -8.52
N THR A 42 4.05 -0.56 -9.78
CA THR A 42 3.15 -0.98 -10.85
C THR A 42 3.43 -2.43 -11.29
N PRO A 43 2.55 -3.06 -12.09
CA PRO A 43 2.81 -4.40 -12.61
C PRO A 43 4.11 -4.50 -13.42
N GLY A 44 4.48 -3.42 -14.12
CA GLY A 44 5.77 -3.26 -14.80
C GLY A 44 6.97 -2.99 -13.88
N ARG A 45 6.80 -3.10 -12.56
CA ARG A 45 7.81 -2.87 -11.50
C ARG A 45 8.39 -1.45 -11.46
N LEU A 46 7.64 -0.47 -11.96
CA LEU A 46 7.97 0.95 -11.83
C LEU A 46 7.47 1.49 -10.49
N CYS A 47 8.27 2.29 -9.81
CA CYS A 47 7.85 3.02 -8.61
C CYS A 47 7.26 4.38 -9.01
N VAL A 48 5.98 4.59 -8.72
CA VAL A 48 5.26 5.85 -8.98
C VAL A 48 4.91 6.50 -7.66
N LEU A 49 5.46 7.69 -7.37
CA LEU A 49 5.09 8.48 -6.20
C LEU A 49 3.83 9.30 -6.52
N LEU A 50 2.77 9.03 -5.77
CA LEU A 50 1.55 9.82 -5.75
C LEU A 50 1.63 10.78 -4.56
N ALA A 51 2.00 12.03 -4.83
CA ALA A 51 2.24 13.03 -3.81
C ALA A 51 0.97 13.35 -3.01
N GLY A 52 1.10 13.40 -1.68
CA GLY A 52 0.04 13.83 -0.78
C GLY A 52 -0.07 15.36 -0.70
N PRO A 53 -0.97 15.89 0.14
CA PRO A 53 -1.09 17.33 0.35
C PRO A 53 0.21 17.96 0.87
N PRO A 54 0.47 19.26 0.59
CA PRO A 54 1.65 19.95 1.12
C PRO A 54 1.69 19.96 2.66
N PRO A 55 2.87 19.92 3.30
CA PRO A 55 2.98 20.05 4.75
C PRO A 55 2.27 21.30 5.29
N GLY A 56 1.57 21.16 6.42
CA GLY A 56 0.79 22.24 7.02
C GLY A 56 -0.53 22.58 6.31
N SER A 57 -0.85 21.95 5.17
CA SER A 57 -2.12 22.20 4.47
C SER A 57 -3.36 21.52 5.06
N GLN A 58 -3.19 20.58 5.99
CA GLN A 58 -4.30 19.83 6.58
C GLN A 58 -4.65 20.38 7.97
N PRO A 59 -5.95 20.45 8.33
CA PRO A 59 -6.38 20.79 9.68
C PRO A 59 -5.79 19.85 10.73
N GLU A 60 -5.44 20.38 11.90
CA GLU A 60 -4.85 19.58 12.99
C GLU A 60 -5.75 18.42 13.45
N GLU A 61 -7.08 18.60 13.39
CA GLU A 61 -8.05 17.56 13.71
C GLU A 61 -7.92 16.35 12.77
N ASN A 62 -7.85 16.59 11.45
CA ASN A 62 -7.63 15.53 10.46
C ASN A 62 -6.29 14.83 10.68
N VAL A 63 -5.24 15.58 11.02
CA VAL A 63 -3.92 15.03 11.32
C VAL A 63 -3.96 14.15 12.57
N ALA A 64 -4.67 14.58 13.62
CA ALA A 64 -4.83 13.82 14.85
C ALA A 64 -5.63 12.52 14.62
N GLU A 65 -6.71 12.58 13.83
CA GLU A 65 -7.49 11.41 13.44
C GLU A 65 -6.61 10.39 12.71
N MET A 66 -5.84 10.82 11.70
CA MET A 66 -4.96 9.93 10.95
C MET A 66 -3.88 9.27 11.83
N ARG A 67 -3.31 10.00 12.79
CA ARG A 67 -2.36 9.43 13.79
C ARG A 67 -3.02 8.37 14.67
N SER A 68 -4.31 8.48 14.94
CA SER A 68 -5.05 7.53 15.77
C SER A 68 -5.35 6.21 15.04
N MET A 69 -5.44 6.23 13.71
CA MET A 69 -5.75 5.03 12.92
C MET A 69 -4.63 3.99 12.97
N ILE A 70 -3.38 4.45 12.89
CA ILE A 70 -2.18 3.61 12.95
C ILE A 70 -1.30 4.10 14.10
N PRO A 71 -1.66 3.76 15.35
CA PRO A 71 -0.93 4.29 16.50
C PRO A 71 0.45 3.64 16.57
N GLY A 72 1.46 4.46 16.91
CA GLY A 72 2.84 4.05 17.11
C GLY A 72 3.70 5.21 17.62
N PRO A 73 4.80 4.93 18.33
CA PRO A 73 5.71 5.97 18.83
C PRO A 73 6.59 6.58 17.74
N VAL A 74 6.69 5.91 16.58
CA VAL A 74 7.50 6.31 15.43
C VAL A 74 6.71 6.09 14.14
N PRO A 75 7.05 6.80 13.05
CA PRO A 75 6.63 6.42 11.71
C PRO A 75 6.86 4.94 11.39
N GLN A 76 5.93 4.35 10.65
CA GLN A 76 5.88 2.93 10.35
C GLN A 76 6.00 2.70 8.85
N ASN A 77 6.57 1.56 8.47
CA ASN A 77 6.54 1.04 7.12
C ASN A 77 5.20 0.33 6.89
N ILE A 78 4.37 0.92 6.04
CA ILE A 78 3.06 0.41 5.67
C ILE A 78 3.14 -0.19 4.27
N THR A 79 2.93 -1.49 4.18
CA THR A 79 2.76 -2.20 2.91
C THR A 79 1.27 -2.40 2.66
N VAL A 80 0.81 -2.06 1.47
CA VAL A 80 -0.58 -2.19 1.04
C VAL A 80 -0.65 -3.17 -0.12
N ILE A 81 -1.51 -4.17 0.01
CA ILE A 81 -1.86 -5.11 -1.05
C ILE A 81 -3.20 -4.65 -1.61
N ALA A 82 -3.15 -3.99 -2.76
CA ALA A 82 -4.29 -3.39 -3.44
C ALA A 82 -4.05 -3.34 -4.95
N PHE A 83 -5.04 -2.88 -5.71
CA PHE A 83 -4.89 -2.69 -7.15
C PHE A 83 -3.77 -1.69 -7.46
N ASN A 84 -2.82 -2.07 -8.32
CA ASN A 84 -1.61 -1.27 -8.61
C ASN A 84 -1.44 -0.91 -10.09
N ASP A 85 -2.37 -1.29 -10.95
CA ASP A 85 -2.31 -1.05 -12.38
C ASP A 85 -2.88 0.34 -12.74
N ILE A 86 -2.14 1.37 -12.30
CA ILE A 86 -2.57 2.78 -12.33
C ILE A 86 -2.01 3.59 -13.52
N ILE A 87 -1.21 2.97 -14.39
CA ILE A 87 -0.65 3.64 -15.57
C ILE A 87 -1.59 3.40 -16.75
N ARG A 88 -2.22 4.46 -17.25
CA ARG A 88 -3.06 4.40 -18.47
C ARG A 88 -2.74 5.58 -19.38
N PRO A 89 -2.76 5.39 -20.71
CA PRO A 89 -2.64 6.50 -21.64
C PRO A 89 -3.70 7.56 -21.37
N HIS A 90 -3.28 8.83 -21.36
CA HIS A 90 -4.16 10.00 -21.22
C HIS A 90 -4.98 10.10 -19.93
N ARG A 91 -4.62 9.33 -18.89
CA ARG A 91 -5.25 9.44 -17.57
C ARG A 91 -4.20 9.67 -16.49
N ASP A 92 -4.59 10.47 -15.50
CA ASP A 92 -3.76 10.74 -14.35
C ASP A 92 -3.73 9.52 -13.40
N SER A 93 -2.53 9.13 -12.96
CA SER A 93 -2.35 7.94 -12.12
C SER A 93 -2.91 8.14 -10.71
N PHE A 94 -2.94 9.37 -10.20
CA PHE A 94 -3.56 9.67 -8.91
C PHE A 94 -5.09 9.49 -9.01
N GLU A 95 -5.73 10.00 -10.06
CA GLU A 95 -7.16 9.78 -10.30
C GLU A 95 -7.52 8.30 -10.39
N ILE A 96 -6.71 7.49 -11.09
CA ILE A 96 -6.95 6.05 -11.20
C ILE A 96 -6.81 5.38 -9.84
N ALA A 97 -5.75 5.69 -9.09
CA ALA A 97 -5.57 5.15 -7.74
C ALA A 97 -6.76 5.51 -6.82
N ALA A 98 -7.20 6.76 -6.83
CA ALA A 98 -8.34 7.22 -6.04
C ALA A 98 -9.68 6.56 -6.43
N GLN A 99 -9.83 6.15 -7.69
CA GLN A 99 -11.03 5.45 -8.19
C GLN A 99 -11.00 3.93 -7.93
N THR A 100 -9.81 3.33 -7.86
CA THR A 100 -9.63 1.87 -7.80
C THR A 100 -9.24 1.35 -6.43
N ILE A 101 -8.76 2.22 -5.54
CA ILE A 101 -8.39 1.89 -4.16
C ILE A 101 -9.33 2.66 -3.23
N PRO A 102 -10.40 2.05 -2.69
CA PRO A 102 -11.47 2.75 -1.99
C PRO A 102 -11.02 3.58 -0.76
N PHE A 103 -9.89 3.21 -0.17
CA PHE A 103 -9.31 3.83 1.01
C PHE A 103 -8.05 4.66 0.71
N PHE A 104 -7.82 5.02 -0.56
CA PHE A 104 -6.62 5.77 -0.97
C PHE A 104 -6.44 7.09 -0.21
N GLY A 105 -7.52 7.80 0.11
CA GLY A 105 -7.46 9.02 0.93
C GLY A 105 -6.85 8.79 2.32
N TYR A 106 -7.16 7.66 2.96
CA TYR A 106 -6.55 7.27 4.24
C TYR A 106 -5.06 6.97 4.08
N LEU A 107 -4.66 6.33 2.98
CA LEU A 107 -3.25 6.06 2.68
C LEU A 107 -2.45 7.36 2.51
N LEU A 108 -3.02 8.35 1.85
CA LEU A 108 -2.43 9.69 1.75
C LEU A 108 -2.33 10.36 3.13
N GLY A 109 -3.36 10.23 3.96
CA GLY A 109 -3.36 10.70 5.35
C GLY A 109 -2.26 10.04 6.19
N MET A 110 -2.07 8.73 6.05
CA MET A 110 -0.99 7.98 6.71
C MET A 110 0.40 8.46 6.27
N ALA A 111 0.59 8.67 4.97
CA ALA A 111 1.83 9.23 4.43
C ALA A 111 2.08 10.65 4.96
N TYR A 112 1.02 11.47 5.01
CA TYR A 112 1.06 12.85 5.51
C TYR A 112 1.52 12.93 6.97
N VAL A 113 1.05 12.03 7.84
CA VAL A 113 1.47 11.99 9.26
C VAL A 113 2.83 11.34 9.48
N GLY A 114 3.48 10.89 8.40
CA GLY A 114 4.88 10.48 8.39
C GLY A 114 5.11 9.00 8.10
N HIS A 115 4.09 8.17 7.91
CA HIS A 115 4.31 6.77 7.57
C HIS A 115 4.89 6.60 6.15
N ALA A 116 5.69 5.56 5.93
CA ALA A 116 6.12 5.18 4.58
C ALA A 116 5.09 4.24 3.98
N VAL A 117 4.35 4.68 2.96
CA VAL A 117 3.25 3.89 2.38
C VAL A 117 3.63 3.39 0.98
N THR A 118 3.64 2.07 0.81
CA THR A 118 3.92 1.39 -0.46
C THR A 118 2.76 0.49 -0.87
N ILE A 119 2.39 0.49 -2.15
CA ILE A 119 1.30 -0.33 -2.70
C ILE A 119 1.86 -1.29 -3.76
N PHE A 120 1.42 -2.54 -3.74
CA PHE A 120 1.66 -3.52 -4.82
C PHE A 120 0.51 -4.53 -4.91
N GLU A 121 0.54 -5.39 -5.93
CA GLU A 121 -0.58 -6.30 -6.28
C GLU A 121 -0.74 -7.54 -5.40
N GLY A 122 0.32 -7.98 -4.71
CA GLY A 122 0.28 -9.23 -3.93
C GLY A 122 0.52 -10.52 -4.72
N SER A 123 1.13 -10.45 -5.90
CA SER A 123 1.45 -11.65 -6.71
C SER A 123 2.40 -12.60 -5.97
N ALA A 124 2.37 -13.90 -6.31
CA ALA A 124 3.17 -14.92 -5.61
C ALA A 124 4.68 -14.60 -5.58
N SER A 125 5.23 -14.02 -6.66
CA SER A 125 6.64 -13.63 -6.73
C SER A 125 6.98 -12.39 -5.89
N ALA A 126 6.00 -11.52 -5.62
CA ALA A 126 6.21 -10.27 -4.92
C ALA A 126 5.77 -10.31 -3.44
N LEU A 127 4.89 -11.23 -3.07
CA LEU A 127 4.18 -11.20 -1.79
C LEU A 127 5.13 -11.22 -0.59
N ALA A 128 6.08 -12.15 -0.56
CA ALA A 128 7.07 -12.22 0.51
C ALA A 128 8.00 -10.99 0.53
N LEU A 129 8.43 -10.50 -0.64
CA LEU A 129 9.34 -9.35 -0.71
C LEU A 129 8.65 -8.03 -0.31
N GLY A 130 7.42 -7.84 -0.75
CA GLY A 130 6.66 -6.63 -0.46
C GLY A 130 6.23 -6.52 1.00
N CYS A 131 5.96 -7.67 1.63
CA CYS A 131 5.65 -7.73 3.05
C CYS A 131 6.88 -7.72 3.96
N ARG A 132 8.09 -7.92 3.42
CA ARG A 132 9.34 -7.85 4.19
C ARG A 132 9.51 -6.44 4.78
N ASP A 133 9.86 -6.38 6.07
CA ASP A 133 10.08 -5.15 6.84
C ASP A 133 8.86 -4.23 7.03
N ALA A 134 7.66 -4.71 6.72
CA ALA A 134 6.43 -3.99 7.01
C ALA A 134 6.16 -3.99 8.53
N ASP A 135 5.84 -2.84 9.12
CA ASP A 135 5.28 -2.76 10.47
C ASP A 135 3.76 -2.99 10.46
N VAL A 136 3.13 -2.61 9.34
CA VAL A 136 1.71 -2.78 9.09
C VAL A 136 1.51 -3.27 7.66
N ILE A 137 0.67 -4.29 7.51
CA ILE A 137 0.19 -4.75 6.23
C ILE A 137 -1.29 -4.42 6.14
N ILE A 138 -1.68 -3.73 5.08
CA ILE A 138 -3.07 -3.41 4.78
C ILE A 138 -3.49 -4.20 3.54
N HIS A 139 -4.55 -4.99 3.66
CA HIS A 139 -5.19 -5.65 2.53
C HIS A 139 -6.45 -4.90 2.11
N ASP A 140 -6.57 -4.69 0.81
CA ASP A 140 -7.85 -4.41 0.18
C ASP A 140 -8.69 -5.71 0.19
N GLU A 141 -9.85 -5.67 0.86
CA GLU A 141 -10.78 -6.80 0.97
C GLU A 141 -11.17 -7.36 -0.41
N GLU A 142 -11.32 -6.50 -1.42
CA GLU A 142 -11.75 -6.92 -2.75
C GLU A 142 -10.64 -7.62 -3.55
N MET A 143 -9.37 -7.38 -3.19
CA MET A 143 -8.22 -8.07 -3.79
C MET A 143 -7.92 -9.42 -3.15
N MET A 144 -8.41 -9.69 -1.93
CA MET A 144 -8.10 -10.93 -1.19
C MET A 144 -8.44 -12.22 -1.95
N PRO A 145 -9.59 -12.34 -2.65
CA PRO A 145 -9.92 -13.55 -3.40
C PRO A 145 -8.98 -13.83 -4.59
N LEU A 146 -8.18 -12.83 -4.99
CA LEU A 146 -7.27 -12.91 -6.14
C LEU A 146 -5.84 -13.27 -5.73
N LEU A 147 -5.55 -13.33 -4.42
CA LEU A 147 -4.24 -13.67 -3.89
C LEU A 147 -3.94 -15.17 -4.04
N PRO A 148 -2.65 -15.56 -4.13
CA PRO A 148 -2.27 -16.96 -4.21
C PRO A 148 -2.70 -17.75 -2.96
N ASP A 149 -2.97 -19.04 -3.12
CA ASP A 149 -3.26 -19.94 -2.00
C ASP A 149 -2.15 -19.87 -0.94
N GLY A 150 -2.56 -19.89 0.34
CA GLY A 150 -1.61 -19.84 1.46
C GLY A 150 -0.95 -18.47 1.69
N TRP A 151 -1.42 -17.39 1.04
CA TRP A 151 -0.88 -16.04 1.22
C TRP A 151 -0.78 -15.60 2.69
N GLN A 152 -1.77 -15.96 3.51
CA GLN A 152 -1.78 -15.65 4.96
C GLN A 152 -0.58 -16.26 5.67
N GLN A 153 -0.30 -17.54 5.37
CA GLN A 153 0.82 -18.25 5.94
C GLN A 153 2.14 -17.63 5.47
N LEU A 154 2.27 -17.32 4.18
CA LEU A 154 3.47 -16.70 3.63
C LEU A 154 3.77 -15.34 4.29
N ILE A 155 2.77 -14.47 4.42
CA ILE A 155 2.89 -13.18 5.10
C ILE A 155 3.30 -13.40 6.56
N SER A 156 2.65 -14.32 7.28
CA SER A 156 2.96 -14.60 8.69
C SER A 156 4.36 -15.14 8.92
N GLN A 157 4.95 -15.84 7.94
CA GLN A 157 6.32 -16.36 8.02
C GLN A 157 7.37 -15.31 7.62
N THR A 158 6.98 -14.38 6.74
CA THR A 158 7.83 -13.30 6.27
C THR A 158 7.94 -12.18 7.30
N THR A 159 6.87 -11.94 8.04
CA THR A 159 6.76 -10.87 9.02
C THR A 159 6.91 -11.37 10.43
N ARG A 160 7.57 -10.59 11.30
CA ARG A 160 7.75 -10.96 12.71
C ARG A 160 6.72 -10.34 13.64
N HIS A 161 6.42 -9.05 13.45
CA HIS A 161 5.58 -8.27 14.38
C HIS A 161 4.57 -7.37 13.65
N SER A 162 4.27 -7.66 12.39
CA SER A 162 3.41 -6.80 11.58
C SER A 162 1.95 -6.92 12.02
N ARG A 163 1.28 -5.77 12.13
CA ARG A 163 -0.18 -5.73 12.26
C ARG A 163 -0.80 -5.95 10.89
N ILE A 164 -1.70 -6.92 10.76
CA ILE A 164 -2.42 -7.16 9.51
C ILE A 164 -3.82 -6.58 9.63
N LEU A 165 -4.11 -5.61 8.77
CA LEU A 165 -5.36 -4.89 8.70
C LEU A 165 -6.06 -5.20 7.36
N ILE A 166 -7.38 -5.23 7.38
CA ILE A 166 -8.22 -5.34 6.18
C ILE A 166 -9.06 -4.07 6.10
N PHE A 167 -8.97 -3.39 4.97
CA PHE A 167 -9.90 -2.33 4.59
C PHE A 167 -10.99 -2.94 3.73
N GLY A 168 -12.20 -2.98 4.29
CA GLY A 168 -13.39 -3.43 3.59
C GLY A 168 -14.24 -2.30 3.04
N GLN A 169 -15.35 -2.68 2.39
CA GLN A 169 -16.30 -1.71 1.84
C GLN A 169 -16.82 -0.73 2.91
N GLY A 170 -17.04 0.52 2.50
CA GLY A 170 -17.52 1.59 3.39
C GLY A 170 -16.46 2.14 4.35
N GLY A 171 -15.17 1.86 4.13
CA GLY A 171 -14.07 2.34 4.98
C GLY A 171 -13.89 1.57 6.28
N LYS A 172 -14.50 0.38 6.39
CA LYS A 172 -14.41 -0.44 7.59
C LYS A 172 -13.00 -1.03 7.73
N LEU A 173 -12.29 -0.60 8.75
CA LEU A 173 -11.01 -1.19 9.14
C LEU A 173 -11.24 -2.35 10.11
N SER A 174 -10.73 -3.53 9.78
CA SER A 174 -10.75 -4.70 10.65
C SER A 174 -9.34 -5.28 10.83
N VAL A 175 -9.08 -5.86 12.00
CA VAL A 175 -7.78 -6.48 12.31
C VAL A 175 -7.88 -7.98 12.03
N LEU A 176 -7.05 -8.49 11.14
CA LEU A 176 -7.05 -9.92 10.79
C LEU A 176 -6.23 -10.73 11.78
N VAL A 177 -5.05 -10.24 12.17
CA VAL A 177 -4.14 -10.92 13.12
C VAL A 177 -3.32 -9.88 13.89
N ARG A 178 -3.15 -10.06 15.20
CA ARG A 178 -2.00 -9.52 15.94
C ARG A 178 -0.94 -10.62 15.95
N THR A 179 0.14 -10.46 15.20
CA THR A 179 1.30 -11.33 15.38
C THR A 179 1.85 -11.04 16.78
N SER A 180 1.81 -12.07 17.63
CA SER A 180 2.22 -12.02 19.04
C SER A 180 3.73 -11.95 19.19
#